data_AF-A0A1H0EGV7-F1
#
_entry.id   AF-A0A1H0EGV7-F1
#
_cell.length_a   1.000
_cell.length_b   1.000
_cell.length_c   1.000
_cell.angle_alpha   90.00
_cell.angle_beta   90.00
_cell.angle_gamma   90.00
#
_symmetry.space_group_name_H-M   'P 1'
#
loop_
_entity.id
_entity.type
_entity.pdbx_description
1 polymer ?
#
loop_
_entity_poly.entity_id
_entity_poly.type
_entity_poly.pdbx_seq_one_letter_code
_entity_poly.pdbx_strand_id
1 'polypeptide(L)'
;MNPETLKKCLSGDASKEEWLAYEQWLEGADEDDDLPEIGIEDGSDSRIWSQIQGKNQKQDRFHKYKMHTLWGSVAAGLLLISTLLFFSQKQTLHSNQQMVFQSDSSQPFLEKEFQGLLMKLGTNSKVSMRSQIDNDINIQLSGNMMLSNTSAQDKYTQVLYTASDGHQISKKICLRKGQKYLLAYYPLKKDKLLIIENHVLMDMPPALVINLRNDFGLL
;
A
#
# COMPACT_ATOMS: atom_id res chain seq x y z
N MET A 1 60.88 49.54 -53.56
CA MET A 1 61.51 50.56 -54.42
C MET A 1 60.93 51.95 -54.12
N ASN A 2 61.74 53.01 -54.13
CA ASN A 2 61.30 54.40 -53.87
C ASN A 2 60.78 55.05 -55.19
N PRO A 3 59.63 55.74 -55.20
CA PRO A 3 59.08 56.37 -56.41
C PRO A 3 59.98 57.40 -57.11
N GLU A 4 60.90 58.07 -56.39
CA GLU A 4 61.80 59.04 -57.02
C GLU A 4 62.92 58.39 -57.83
N THR A 5 63.48 57.26 -57.36
CA THR A 5 64.52 56.52 -58.10
C THR A 5 63.94 55.84 -59.35
N LEU A 6 62.69 55.39 -59.28
CA LEU A 6 61.99 54.78 -60.42
C LEU A 6 61.75 55.80 -61.55
N LYS A 7 61.38 57.04 -61.20
CA LYS A 7 61.25 58.13 -62.19
C LYS A 7 62.57 58.49 -62.85
N LYS A 8 63.68 58.52 -62.11
CA LYS A 8 65.02 58.80 -62.65
C LYS A 8 65.52 57.71 -63.59
N CYS A 9 65.26 56.43 -63.28
CA CYS A 9 65.64 55.32 -64.15
C CYS A 9 64.85 55.35 -65.46
N LEU A 10 63.55 55.67 -65.41
CA LEU A 10 62.69 55.80 -66.60
C LEU A 10 63.00 57.03 -67.46
N SER A 11 63.56 58.10 -66.89
CA SER A 11 63.95 59.30 -67.63
C SER A 11 65.36 59.24 -68.24
N GLY A 12 66.14 58.20 -67.94
CA GLY A 12 67.50 58.02 -68.46
C GLY A 12 68.60 58.77 -67.71
N ASP A 13 68.27 59.45 -66.61
CA ASP A 13 69.18 60.30 -65.81
C ASP A 13 69.71 59.59 -64.54
N ALA A 14 69.48 58.29 -64.39
CA ALA A 14 69.91 57.54 -63.22
C ALA A 14 71.40 57.19 -63.23
N SER A 15 72.00 57.23 -62.04
CA SER A 15 73.37 56.77 -61.80
C SER A 15 73.48 55.23 -61.89
N LYS A 16 74.71 54.71 -62.08
CA LYS A 16 74.94 53.25 -62.18
C LYS A 16 74.47 52.46 -60.97
N GLU A 17 74.53 53.05 -59.77
CA GLU A 17 74.08 52.41 -58.53
C GLU A 17 72.55 52.36 -58.42
N GLU A 18 71.86 53.42 -58.87
CA GLU A 18 70.39 53.46 -58.95
C GLU A 18 69.86 52.47 -60.00
N TRP A 19 70.57 52.30 -61.11
CA TRP A 19 70.25 51.28 -62.11
C TRP A 19 70.36 49.86 -61.56
N LEU A 20 71.38 49.57 -60.77
CA LEU A 20 71.60 48.24 -60.19
C LEU A 20 70.51 47.91 -59.14
N ALA A 21 70.08 48.88 -58.35
CA ALA A 21 68.94 48.74 -57.43
C ALA A 21 67.60 48.59 -58.18
N TYR A 22 67.47 49.20 -59.36
CA TYR A 22 66.29 49.02 -60.21
C TYR A 22 66.26 47.65 -60.88
N GLU A 23 67.39 47.15 -61.38
CA GLU A 23 67.52 45.79 -61.89
C GLU A 23 67.22 44.76 -60.79
N GLN A 24 67.75 44.94 -59.57
CA GLN A 24 67.48 44.03 -58.46
C GLN A 24 66.02 44.05 -57.98
N TRP A 25 65.30 45.17 -58.14
CA TRP A 25 63.86 45.22 -57.90
C TRP A 25 63.05 44.59 -59.05
N LEU A 26 63.47 44.77 -60.31
CA LEU A 26 62.91 44.12 -61.50
C LEU A 26 63.09 42.61 -61.48
N GLU A 27 64.24 42.14 -60.98
CA GLU A 27 64.59 40.74 -60.81
C GLU A 27 63.82 40.08 -59.65
N GLY A 28 62.97 40.84 -58.94
CA GLY A 28 62.01 40.29 -57.99
C GLY A 28 62.68 39.53 -56.85
N ALA A 29 63.51 40.22 -56.05
CA ALA A 29 64.05 39.62 -54.84
C ALA A 29 62.92 39.36 -53.82
N ASP A 30 62.49 38.09 -53.85
CA ASP A 30 61.53 37.35 -53.03
C ASP A 30 60.05 37.71 -53.22
N GLU A 31 59.46 37.25 -54.32
CA GLU A 31 58.03 36.91 -54.36
C GLU A 31 57.83 35.43 -54.01
N ASP A 32 57.85 35.10 -52.71
CA ASP A 32 56.94 34.06 -52.21
C ASP A 32 55.62 34.75 -51.86
N ASP A 33 54.79 34.88 -52.89
CA ASP A 33 53.37 35.19 -52.77
C ASP A 33 52.69 34.05 -51.98
N ASP A 34 52.03 34.38 -50.87
CA ASP A 34 50.77 33.71 -50.53
C ASP A 34 49.95 34.55 -49.53
N LEU A 35 49.13 35.41 -50.15
CA LEU A 35 47.79 35.86 -49.72
C LEU A 35 47.66 36.68 -48.42
N PRO A 36 46.80 37.72 -48.42
CA PRO A 36 46.47 38.42 -47.19
C PRO A 36 45.74 37.45 -46.25
N GLU A 37 46.37 37.16 -45.12
CA GLU A 37 45.72 36.53 -43.98
C GLU A 37 44.55 37.42 -43.55
N ILE A 38 43.34 37.05 -43.98
CA ILE A 38 42.12 37.57 -43.36
C ILE A 38 42.20 37.05 -41.93
N GLY A 39 42.64 37.94 -41.03
CA GLY A 39 42.72 37.65 -39.61
C GLY A 39 41.35 37.17 -39.12
N ILE A 40 41.23 35.85 -38.95
CA ILE A 40 40.18 35.28 -38.13
C ILE A 40 40.56 35.69 -36.72
N GLU A 41 39.87 36.68 -36.16
CA GLU A 41 39.96 36.95 -34.73
C GLU A 41 39.59 35.66 -33.98
N ASP A 42 40.59 34.99 -33.41
CA ASP A 42 40.52 33.74 -32.64
C ASP A 42 39.63 33.81 -31.37
N GLY A 43 38.77 34.82 -31.25
CA GLY A 43 37.84 35.04 -30.14
C GLY A 43 36.35 34.97 -30.50
N SER A 44 35.98 35.03 -31.79
CA SER A 44 34.56 35.10 -32.20
C SER A 44 33.85 33.74 -32.08
N ASP A 45 34.48 32.69 -32.59
CA ASP A 45 33.80 31.40 -32.74
C ASP A 45 33.63 30.67 -31.42
N SER A 46 34.62 30.75 -30.52
CA SER A 46 34.54 30.14 -29.18
C SER A 46 33.40 30.73 -28.34
N ARG A 47 33.09 32.02 -28.53
CA ARG A 47 31.97 32.70 -27.86
C ARG A 47 30.62 32.25 -28.40
N ILE A 48 30.51 32.05 -29.71
CA ILE A 48 29.29 31.56 -30.36
C ILE A 48 29.04 30.09 -29.98
N TRP A 49 30.08 29.26 -30.03
CA TRP A 49 30.03 27.86 -29.64
C TRP A 49 29.71 27.67 -28.14
N SER A 50 30.28 28.48 -27.25
CA SER A 50 29.95 28.43 -25.82
C SER A 50 28.52 28.89 -25.52
N GLN A 51 27.97 29.85 -26.28
CA GLN A 51 26.56 30.22 -26.19
C GLN A 51 25.63 29.11 -26.69
N ILE A 52 25.98 28.43 -27.78
CA ILE A 52 25.21 27.28 -28.30
C ILE A 52 25.26 26.13 -27.31
N GLN A 53 26.44 25.79 -26.79
CA GLN A 53 26.62 24.76 -25.76
C GLN A 53 25.83 25.09 -24.49
N GLY A 54 25.86 26.36 -24.06
CA GLY A 54 25.10 26.84 -22.91
C GLY A 54 23.58 26.77 -23.12
N LYS A 55 23.07 27.09 -24.32
CA LYS A 55 21.65 26.97 -24.65
C LYS A 55 21.20 25.50 -24.71
N ASN A 56 21.99 24.63 -25.33
CA ASN A 56 21.70 23.19 -25.37
C ASN A 56 21.71 22.56 -23.96
N GLN A 57 22.68 22.92 -23.12
CA GLN A 57 22.71 22.44 -21.73
C GLN A 57 21.52 22.96 -20.90
N LYS A 58 21.05 24.19 -21.12
CA LYS A 58 19.86 24.72 -20.45
C LYS A 58 18.58 23.98 -20.86
N GLN A 59 18.42 23.67 -22.15
CA GLN A 59 17.28 22.91 -22.65
C GLN A 59 17.28 21.46 -22.12
N ASP A 60 18.46 20.83 -22.07
CA ASP A 60 18.62 19.47 -21.56
C ASP A 60 18.42 19.40 -20.03
N ARG A 61 18.88 20.42 -19.29
CA ARG A 61 18.56 20.57 -17.85
C ARG A 61 17.07 20.74 -17.62
N PHE A 62 16.40 21.61 -18.37
CA PHE A 62 14.96 21.85 -18.21
C PHE A 62 14.15 20.57 -18.47
N HIS A 63 14.56 19.76 -19.45
CA HIS A 63 13.91 18.49 -19.75
C HIS A 63 14.14 17.44 -18.65
N LYS A 64 15.37 17.35 -18.11
CA LYS A 64 15.71 16.48 -16.96
C LYS A 64 14.96 16.89 -15.70
N TYR A 65 14.89 18.19 -15.39
CA TYR A 65 14.10 18.68 -14.24
C TYR A 65 12.61 18.36 -14.39
N LYS A 66 12.04 18.53 -15.58
CA LYS A 66 10.63 18.19 -15.84
C LYS A 66 10.35 16.68 -15.74
N MET A 67 11.30 15.85 -16.15
CA MET A 67 11.21 14.39 -15.97
C MET A 67 11.33 13.99 -14.50
N HIS A 68 12.27 14.60 -13.75
CA HIS A 68 12.41 14.34 -12.32
C HIS A 68 11.21 14.80 -11.49
N THR A 69 10.56 15.92 -11.83
CA THR A 69 9.34 16.37 -11.13
C THR A 69 8.14 15.47 -11.44
N LEU A 70 8.01 14.97 -12.67
CA LEU A 70 6.99 13.98 -13.03
C LEU A 70 7.20 12.66 -12.28
N TRP A 71 8.44 12.13 -12.25
CA TRP A 71 8.77 10.93 -11.50
C TRP A 71 8.61 11.11 -9.98
N GLY A 72 8.95 12.29 -9.46
CA GLY A 72 8.72 12.64 -8.06
C GLY A 72 7.23 12.66 -7.69
N SER A 73 6.38 13.17 -8.58
CA SER A 73 4.92 13.16 -8.39
C SER A 73 4.35 11.73 -8.39
N VAL A 74 4.84 10.86 -9.28
CA VAL A 74 4.46 9.44 -9.31
C VAL A 74 4.90 8.73 -8.03
N ALA A 75 6.12 8.98 -7.55
CA ALA A 75 6.63 8.41 -6.30
C ALA A 75 5.84 8.89 -5.07
N ALA A 76 5.49 10.18 -5.01
CA ALA A 76 4.67 10.74 -3.94
C ALA A 76 3.23 10.17 -3.96
N GLY A 77 2.66 10.00 -5.15
CA GLY A 77 1.35 9.33 -5.33
C GLY A 77 1.37 7.88 -4.87
N LEU A 78 2.40 7.11 -5.23
CA LEU A 78 2.57 5.73 -4.78
C LEU A 78 2.77 5.64 -3.26
N LEU A 79 3.52 6.57 -2.65
CA LEU A 79 3.68 6.63 -1.20
C LEU A 79 2.37 6.98 -0.48
N LEU A 80 1.57 7.92 -1.00
CA LEU A 80 0.27 8.26 -0.45
C LEU A 80 -0.73 7.10 -0.59
N ILE A 81 -0.74 6.40 -1.72
CA ILE A 81 -1.58 5.21 -1.92
C ILE A 81 -1.14 4.08 -0.97
N SER A 82 0.17 3.87 -0.82
CA SER A 82 0.72 2.87 0.10
C SER A 82 0.39 3.18 1.56
N THR A 83 0.52 4.44 2.00
CA THR A 83 0.14 4.84 3.36
C THR A 83 -1.36 4.72 3.58
N LEU A 84 -2.21 5.11 2.62
CA LEU A 84 -3.66 4.88 2.70
C LEU A 84 -4.03 3.41 2.79
N LEU A 85 -3.39 2.55 1.99
CA LEU A 85 -3.61 1.10 2.05
C LEU A 85 -3.18 0.52 3.41
N PHE A 86 -2.05 0.99 3.97
CA PHE A 86 -1.56 0.55 5.27
C PHE A 86 -2.46 1.04 6.43
N PHE A 87 -2.98 2.26 6.36
CA PHE A 87 -3.95 2.77 7.34
C PHE A 87 -5.32 2.12 7.20
N SER A 88 -5.78 1.83 5.98
CA SER A 88 -7.02 1.07 5.71
C SER A 88 -6.93 -0.37 6.22
N GLN A 89 -5.76 -1.02 6.10
CA GLN A 89 -5.54 -2.34 6.70
C GLN A 89 -5.52 -2.33 8.24
N LYS A 90 -5.16 -1.22 8.90
CA LYS A 90 -5.27 -1.10 10.37
C LYS A 90 -6.69 -0.78 10.84
N GLN A 91 -7.58 -0.39 9.93
CA GLN A 91 -9.04 -0.44 10.13
C GLN A 91 -9.59 -1.84 9.84
N THR A 92 -8.79 -2.91 10.01
CA THR A 92 -9.29 -4.24 10.33
C THR A 92 -10.17 -4.16 11.57
N LEU A 93 -11.45 -3.91 11.33
CA LEU A 93 -12.53 -4.74 11.80
C LEU A 93 -12.55 -5.01 13.31
N HIS A 94 -12.56 -3.95 14.13
CA HIS A 94 -13.54 -3.95 15.21
C HIS A 94 -14.92 -3.74 14.61
N SER A 95 -15.35 -4.73 13.85
CA SER A 95 -16.73 -4.81 13.43
C SER A 95 -17.47 -5.18 14.71
N ASN A 96 -18.18 -4.21 15.28
CA ASN A 96 -19.16 -4.43 16.34
C ASN A 96 -20.32 -5.23 15.72
N GLN A 97 -20.02 -6.47 15.33
CA GLN A 97 -20.95 -7.37 14.67
C GLN A 97 -21.88 -7.87 15.74
N GLN A 98 -23.16 -7.69 15.48
CA GLN A 98 -24.20 -8.29 16.26
C GLN A 98 -24.97 -9.24 15.35
N MET A 99 -25.16 -10.46 15.82
CA MET A 99 -25.98 -11.46 15.17
C MET A 99 -27.07 -11.88 16.15
N VAL A 100 -28.33 -11.78 15.72
CA VAL A 100 -29.46 -12.34 16.46
C VAL A 100 -29.97 -13.53 15.67
N PHE A 101 -30.02 -14.67 16.32
CA PHE A 101 -30.52 -15.91 15.74
C PHE A 101 -31.61 -16.48 16.64
N GLN A 102 -32.72 -16.86 16.03
CA GLN A 102 -33.87 -17.44 16.71
C GLN A 102 -34.23 -18.74 16.01
N SER A 103 -34.52 -19.77 16.80
CA SER A 103 -35.00 -21.04 16.29
C SER A 103 -36.31 -20.82 15.55
N ASP A 104 -36.31 -21.19 14.26
CA ASP A 104 -37.53 -21.26 13.45
C ASP A 104 -37.93 -22.73 13.32
N SER A 105 -39.21 -23.02 13.58
CA SER A 105 -39.78 -24.37 13.45
C SER A 105 -39.77 -24.89 12.00
N SER A 106 -39.61 -24.00 11.02
CA SER A 106 -39.45 -24.36 9.61
C SER A 106 -38.06 -24.93 9.28
N GLN A 107 -37.02 -24.62 10.07
CA GLN A 107 -35.63 -25.02 9.84
C GLN A 107 -34.93 -25.46 11.14
N PRO A 108 -35.31 -26.62 11.71
CA PRO A 108 -34.88 -27.07 13.05
C PRO A 108 -33.38 -27.39 13.18
N PHE A 109 -32.63 -27.46 12.07
CA PHE A 109 -31.21 -27.84 12.08
C PHE A 109 -30.29 -26.83 11.43
N LEU A 110 -30.73 -25.57 11.29
CA LEU A 110 -29.90 -24.55 10.68
C LEU A 110 -28.72 -24.19 11.59
N GLU A 111 -27.52 -24.60 11.18
CA GLU A 111 -26.28 -24.16 11.79
C GLU A 111 -25.92 -22.76 11.31
N LYS A 112 -25.44 -21.92 12.22
CA LYS A 112 -24.99 -20.56 11.94
C LYS A 112 -23.58 -20.36 12.43
N GLU A 113 -22.76 -19.73 11.60
CA GLU A 113 -21.38 -19.39 11.94
C GLU A 113 -21.29 -17.91 12.31
N PHE A 114 -20.56 -17.62 13.38
CA PHE A 114 -20.26 -16.26 13.84
C PHE A 114 -18.82 -16.21 14.37
N GLN A 115 -17.92 -15.60 13.62
CA GLN A 115 -16.52 -15.40 13.99
C GLN A 115 -15.80 -16.67 14.45
N GLY A 116 -15.94 -17.78 13.71
CA GLY A 116 -15.33 -19.07 14.05
C GLY A 116 -16.01 -19.80 15.20
N LEU A 117 -17.22 -19.38 15.58
CA LEU A 117 -18.13 -20.15 16.41
C LEU A 117 -19.29 -20.66 15.56
N LEU A 118 -19.41 -21.98 15.44
CA LEU A 118 -20.55 -22.63 14.79
C LEU A 118 -21.60 -22.94 15.86
N MET A 119 -22.81 -22.45 15.69
CA MET A 119 -23.90 -22.59 16.65
C MET A 119 -25.09 -23.30 16.03
N LYS A 120 -25.79 -24.07 16.87
CA LYS A 120 -27.07 -24.70 16.58
C LYS A 120 -28.01 -24.39 17.75
N LEU A 121 -29.21 -23.91 17.46
CA LEU A 121 -30.20 -23.60 18.49
C LEU A 121 -31.14 -24.78 18.71
N GLY A 122 -31.55 -24.98 19.96
CA GLY A 122 -32.64 -25.90 20.29
C GLY A 122 -34.01 -25.24 20.04
N THR A 123 -35.07 -26.02 20.16
CA THR A 123 -36.43 -25.57 19.91
C THR A 123 -36.77 -24.34 20.78
N ASN A 124 -37.46 -23.34 20.23
CA ASN A 124 -37.87 -22.11 20.92
C ASN A 124 -36.72 -21.29 21.54
N SER A 125 -35.48 -21.52 21.10
CA SER A 125 -34.31 -20.81 21.63
C SER A 125 -33.98 -19.56 20.82
N LYS A 126 -33.43 -18.56 21.49
CA LYS A 126 -32.97 -17.30 20.87
C LYS A 126 -31.61 -16.94 21.44
N VAL A 127 -30.70 -16.56 20.55
CA VAL A 127 -29.37 -16.11 20.91
C VAL A 127 -29.06 -14.78 20.23
N SER A 128 -28.40 -13.89 20.97
CA SER A 128 -27.80 -12.67 20.43
C SER A 128 -26.31 -12.71 20.72
N MET A 129 -25.50 -12.78 19.69
CA MET A 129 -24.04 -12.76 19.79
C MET A 129 -23.52 -11.39 19.39
N ARG A 130 -22.58 -10.85 20.16
CA ARG A 130 -21.89 -9.60 19.86
C ARG A 130 -20.39 -9.78 19.99
N SER A 131 -19.67 -9.39 18.95
CA SER A 131 -18.21 -9.29 18.98
C SER A 131 -17.77 -8.18 19.93
N GLN A 132 -16.81 -8.47 20.79
CA GLN A 132 -16.12 -7.47 21.62
C GLN A 132 -14.71 -7.20 21.10
N ILE A 133 -14.01 -6.32 21.81
CA ILE A 133 -12.59 -6.06 21.63
C ILE A 133 -11.81 -7.34 22.01
N ASP A 134 -10.66 -7.58 21.39
CA ASP A 134 -9.79 -8.74 21.65
C ASP A 134 -10.37 -10.13 21.29
N ASN A 135 -11.24 -10.22 20.28
CA ASN A 135 -11.81 -11.50 19.78
C ASN A 135 -12.72 -12.23 20.81
N ASP A 136 -13.09 -11.52 21.88
CA ASP A 136 -14.08 -11.96 22.86
C ASP A 136 -15.49 -11.86 22.29
N ILE A 137 -16.37 -12.76 22.71
CA ILE A 137 -17.76 -12.82 22.25
C ILE A 137 -18.71 -12.77 23.44
N ASN A 138 -19.66 -11.86 23.38
CA ASN A 138 -20.80 -11.84 24.30
C ASN A 138 -21.95 -12.62 23.70
N ILE A 139 -22.45 -13.59 24.45
CA ILE A 139 -23.59 -14.41 24.05
C ILE A 139 -24.73 -14.14 25.02
N GLN A 140 -25.82 -13.54 24.56
CA GLN A 140 -27.05 -13.46 25.30
C GLN A 140 -27.96 -14.62 24.86
N LEU A 141 -28.22 -15.55 25.78
CA LEU A 141 -28.95 -16.79 25.51
C LEU A 141 -30.32 -16.80 26.21
N SER A 142 -31.33 -17.24 25.48
CA SER A 142 -32.61 -17.70 25.98
C SER A 142 -32.88 -19.09 25.42
N GLY A 143 -32.96 -20.11 26.29
CA GLY A 143 -33.14 -21.52 25.90
C GLY A 143 -31.84 -22.31 25.80
N ASN A 144 -31.75 -23.21 24.81
CA ASN A 144 -30.66 -24.16 24.62
C ASN A 144 -29.89 -23.86 23.33
N MET A 145 -28.56 -23.97 23.39
CA MET A 145 -27.71 -23.87 22.21
C MET A 145 -26.54 -24.85 22.29
N MET A 146 -26.18 -25.42 21.15
CA MET A 146 -24.92 -26.12 20.96
C MET A 146 -23.96 -25.19 20.23
N LEU A 147 -22.71 -25.14 20.68
CA LEU A 147 -21.67 -24.25 20.20
C LEU A 147 -20.40 -25.06 19.93
N SER A 148 -19.79 -24.85 18.78
CA SER A 148 -18.52 -25.47 18.41
C SER A 148 -17.51 -24.39 18.07
N ASN A 149 -16.36 -24.41 18.73
CA ASN A 149 -15.27 -23.51 18.36
C ASN A 149 -14.52 -24.08 17.15
N THR A 150 -14.74 -23.50 15.97
CA THR A 150 -14.07 -23.88 14.72
C THR A 150 -12.87 -22.98 14.40
N SER A 151 -12.57 -21.99 15.26
CA SER A 151 -11.44 -21.11 15.08
C SER A 151 -10.10 -21.78 15.44
N ALA A 152 -8.99 -21.18 14.99
CA ALA A 152 -7.65 -21.69 15.22
C ALA A 152 -7.16 -21.54 16.68
N GLN A 153 -7.89 -20.79 17.51
CA GLN A 153 -7.50 -20.40 18.86
C GLN A 153 -8.64 -20.63 19.86
N ASP A 154 -8.30 -20.69 21.14
CA ASP A 154 -9.32 -20.71 22.19
C ASP A 154 -10.02 -19.35 22.24
N LYS A 155 -11.33 -19.36 22.53
CA LYS A 155 -12.15 -18.15 22.61
C LYS A 155 -12.70 -17.95 24.00
N TYR A 156 -12.49 -16.77 24.56
CA TYR A 156 -13.13 -16.37 25.80
C TYR A 156 -14.48 -15.74 25.48
N THR A 157 -15.49 -16.14 26.22
CA THR A 157 -16.87 -15.81 25.90
C THR A 157 -17.63 -15.52 27.19
N GLN A 158 -18.34 -14.41 27.23
CA GLN A 158 -19.23 -14.07 28.32
C GLN A 158 -20.66 -14.45 27.93
N VAL A 159 -21.22 -15.42 28.63
CA VAL A 159 -22.60 -15.87 28.43
C VAL A 159 -23.49 -15.15 29.43
N LEU A 160 -24.47 -14.41 28.91
CA LEU A 160 -25.50 -13.69 29.63
C LEU A 160 -26.81 -14.46 29.48
N TYR A 161 -27.48 -14.74 30.59
CA TYR A 161 -28.80 -15.34 30.59
C TYR A 161 -29.68 -14.63 31.62
N THR A 162 -30.99 -14.61 31.37
CA THR A 162 -31.98 -14.05 32.29
C THR A 162 -32.50 -15.17 33.16
N ALA A 163 -32.33 -15.05 34.48
CA ALA A 163 -32.89 -15.97 35.45
C ALA A 163 -34.42 -15.75 35.57
N SER A 164 -35.10 -16.70 36.22
CA SER A 164 -36.55 -16.71 36.42
C SER A 164 -37.03 -15.54 37.29
N ASP A 165 -36.14 -14.97 38.10
CA ASP A 165 -36.37 -13.74 38.90
C ASP A 165 -36.20 -12.44 38.08
N GLY A 166 -35.86 -12.54 36.79
CA GLY A 166 -35.63 -11.40 35.91
C GLY A 166 -34.22 -10.80 36.02
N HIS A 167 -33.37 -11.27 36.93
CA HIS A 167 -31.99 -10.81 37.02
C HIS A 167 -31.13 -11.39 35.90
N GLN A 168 -30.26 -10.55 35.33
CA GLN A 168 -29.31 -10.99 34.31
C GLN A 168 -28.05 -11.54 34.99
N ILE A 169 -27.73 -12.79 34.72
CA ILE A 169 -26.53 -13.46 35.24
C ILE A 169 -25.52 -13.58 34.10
N SER A 170 -24.24 -13.34 34.40
CA SER A 170 -23.15 -13.49 33.45
C SER A 170 -22.16 -14.55 33.90
N LYS A 171 -21.71 -15.40 32.98
CA LYS A 171 -20.70 -16.42 33.23
C LYS A 171 -19.66 -16.39 32.12
N LYS A 172 -18.39 -16.24 32.49
CA LYS A 172 -17.27 -16.33 31.55
C LYS A 172 -16.88 -17.79 31.35
N ILE A 173 -16.66 -18.16 30.09
CA ILE A 173 -16.19 -19.48 29.70
C ILE A 173 -15.07 -19.38 28.67
N CYS A 174 -14.20 -20.39 28.68
CA CYS A 174 -13.20 -20.59 27.65
C CYS A 174 -13.67 -21.73 26.75
N LEU A 175 -13.93 -21.41 25.49
CA LEU A 175 -14.27 -22.37 24.45
C LEU A 175 -12.98 -22.82 23.78
N ARG A 176 -12.52 -24.02 24.11
CA ARG A 176 -11.29 -24.58 23.54
C ARG A 176 -11.45 -24.86 22.06
N LYS A 177 -10.37 -24.67 21.30
CA LYS A 177 -10.34 -24.92 19.85
C LYS A 177 -10.77 -26.35 19.53
N GLY A 178 -11.63 -26.49 18.52
CA GLY A 178 -12.13 -27.79 18.04
C GLY A 178 -13.10 -28.51 18.99
N GLN A 179 -13.45 -27.92 20.14
CA GLN A 179 -14.37 -28.54 21.09
C GLN A 179 -15.81 -28.04 20.89
N LYS A 180 -16.76 -28.94 21.16
CA LYS A 180 -18.19 -28.63 21.18
C LYS A 180 -18.68 -28.53 22.63
N TYR A 181 -19.51 -27.54 22.86
CA TYR A 181 -20.09 -27.18 24.13
C TYR A 181 -21.60 -27.11 23.97
N LEU A 182 -22.31 -27.62 24.96
CA LEU A 182 -23.74 -27.42 25.09
C LEU A 182 -23.98 -26.39 26.19
N LEU A 183 -24.66 -25.31 25.85
CA LEU A 183 -25.18 -24.33 26.80
C LEU A 183 -26.67 -24.53 26.93
N ALA A 184 -27.12 -24.96 28.11
CA ALA A 184 -28.51 -25.21 28.36
C ALA A 184 -28.99 -24.43 29.58
N TYR A 185 -30.03 -23.61 29.37
CA TYR A 185 -30.71 -22.90 30.43
C TYR A 185 -31.96 -23.68 30.84
N TYR A 186 -31.96 -24.18 32.07
CA TYR A 186 -33.12 -24.85 32.65
C TYR A 186 -33.63 -24.07 33.87
N PRO A 187 -34.91 -23.65 33.87
CA PRO A 187 -35.56 -23.06 35.03
C PRO A 187 -35.89 -24.18 36.04
N LEU A 188 -34.87 -24.69 36.72
CA LEU A 188 -35.02 -25.57 37.88
C LEU A 188 -35.17 -24.70 39.15
N LYS A 189 -35.36 -25.32 40.32
CA LYS A 189 -35.45 -24.59 41.63
C LYS A 189 -34.29 -23.62 41.91
N LYS A 190 -33.18 -23.73 41.18
CA LYS A 190 -32.10 -22.74 41.09
C LYS A 190 -31.74 -22.61 39.61
N ASP A 191 -31.93 -21.43 39.03
CA ASP A 191 -31.58 -21.16 37.64
C ASP A 191 -30.08 -21.31 37.45
N LYS A 192 -29.67 -22.32 36.69
CA LYS A 192 -28.26 -22.60 36.43
C LYS A 192 -28.04 -22.82 34.95
N LEU A 193 -27.11 -22.05 34.39
CA LEU A 193 -26.56 -22.31 33.07
C LEU A 193 -25.63 -23.54 33.15
N LEU A 194 -26.07 -24.62 32.53
CA LEU A 194 -25.25 -25.83 32.36
C LEU A 194 -24.36 -25.64 31.14
N ILE A 195 -23.08 -25.95 31.32
CA ILE A 195 -22.05 -25.84 30.30
C ILE A 195 -21.37 -27.20 30.25
N ILE A 196 -21.63 -27.93 29.18
CA ILE A 196 -21.27 -29.34 29.09
C ILE A 196 -20.43 -29.55 27.85
N GLU A 197 -19.23 -30.09 28.04
CA GLU A 197 -18.36 -30.47 26.94
C GLU A 197 -18.86 -31.76 26.28
N ASN A 198 -18.70 -31.87 24.95
CA ASN A 198 -19.23 -32.98 24.15
C ASN A 198 -18.85 -34.37 24.70
N HIS A 199 -17.64 -34.50 25.23
CA HIS A 199 -17.11 -35.76 25.76
C HIS A 199 -17.78 -36.19 27.08
N VAL A 200 -18.50 -35.27 27.74
CA VAL A 200 -19.23 -35.48 29.01
C VAL A 200 -20.75 -35.55 28.76
N LEU A 201 -21.21 -35.51 27.50
CA LEU A 201 -22.65 -35.63 27.20
C LEU A 201 -23.24 -36.97 27.69
N MET A 202 -22.42 -38.03 27.77
CA MET A 202 -22.84 -39.35 28.23
C MET A 202 -23.07 -39.41 29.75
N ASP A 203 -22.50 -38.48 30.51
CA ASP A 203 -22.64 -38.39 31.97
C ASP A 203 -23.81 -37.50 32.40
N MET A 204 -24.63 -37.05 31.44
CA MET A 204 -25.78 -36.20 31.75
C MET A 204 -26.95 -36.96 32.39
N PRO A 205 -27.72 -36.28 33.26
CA PRO A 205 -29.00 -36.79 33.71
C PRO A 205 -29.90 -37.19 32.53
N PRO A 206 -30.54 -38.38 32.54
CA PRO A 206 -31.33 -38.90 31.42
C PRO A 206 -32.43 -37.94 30.93
N ALA A 207 -33.03 -37.17 31.84
CA ALA A 207 -34.06 -36.19 31.50
C ALA A 207 -33.52 -35.04 30.61
N LEU A 208 -32.25 -34.65 30.78
CA LEU A 208 -31.61 -33.65 29.92
C LEU A 208 -31.31 -34.24 28.55
N VAL A 209 -30.79 -35.47 28.52
CA VAL A 209 -30.46 -36.18 27.28
C VAL A 209 -31.69 -36.32 26.38
N ILE A 210 -32.87 -36.61 26.94
CA ILE A 210 -34.11 -36.74 26.16
C ILE A 210 -34.50 -35.41 25.49
N ASN A 211 -34.44 -34.30 26.21
CA ASN A 211 -34.77 -32.98 25.65
C ASN A 211 -33.76 -32.57 24.57
N LEU A 212 -32.47 -32.83 24.81
CA LEU A 212 -31.40 -32.52 23.87
C LEU A 212 -31.45 -33.41 22.62
N ARG A 213 -31.87 -34.67 22.76
CA ARG A 213 -32.10 -35.57 21.63
C ARG A 213 -33.15 -35.00 20.70
N ASN A 214 -34.26 -34.50 21.25
CA ASN A 214 -35.33 -33.90 20.46
C ASN A 214 -34.87 -32.59 19.79
N ASP A 215 -34.11 -31.76 20.51
CA ASP A 215 -33.68 -30.44 20.03
C ASP A 215 -32.53 -30.52 19.01
N PHE A 216 -31.61 -31.47 19.15
CA PHE A 216 -30.35 -31.49 18.40
C PHE A 216 -30.14 -32.73 17.54
N GLY A 217 -30.99 -33.75 17.65
CA GLY A 217 -30.83 -35.01 16.91
C GLY A 217 -29.58 -35.78 17.35
N LEU A 218 -29.21 -35.68 18.63
CA LEU A 218 -28.03 -36.37 19.17
C LEU A 218 -28.37 -37.86 19.35
N LEU A 219 -28.03 -38.66 18.33
CA LEU A 219 -27.71 -40.10 18.31
C LEU A 219 -27.69 -40.60 16.86
#